data_AF-A0A7C4ADA3-F1
#
_entry.id   AF-A0A7C4ADA3-F1
#
_cell.length_a   1.000
_cell.length_b   1.000
_cell.length_c   1.000
_cell.angle_alpha   90.00
_cell.angle_beta   90.00
_cell.angle_gamma   90.00
#
_symmetry.space_group_name_H-M   'P 1'
#
loop_
_entity.id
_entity.type
_entity.pdbx_description
1 polymer ?
#
loop_
_entity_poly.entity_id
_entity_poly.type
_entity_poly.pdbx_seq_one_letter_code
_entity_poly.pdbx_strand_id
1 'polypeptide(L)'
;MIIEEIITDAMHRLRQLGDYIDAHMDELSTTELARLLSVHGENTVRLGRLLRDAHVLSGEATDGLLDALGKALDELSTQLGIAL
;
A
#
# COMPACT_ATOMS: atom_id res chain seq x y z
N MET A 1 4.80 -14.19 -16.89
CA MET A 1 4.23 -13.46 -15.75
C MET A 1 5.22 -12.36 -15.40
N ILE A 2 4.95 -11.16 -15.90
CA ILE A 2 5.85 -10.01 -15.83
C ILE A 2 5.51 -9.29 -14.52
N ILE A 3 6.50 -8.83 -13.76
CA ILE A 3 6.33 -8.24 -12.41
C ILE A 3 5.25 -7.13 -12.35
N GLU A 4 5.05 -6.43 -13.46
CA GLU A 4 4.00 -5.42 -13.68
C GLU A 4 2.57 -5.98 -13.52
N GLU A 5 2.32 -7.22 -13.98
CA GLU A 5 1.01 -7.88 -13.85
C GLU A 5 0.69 -8.15 -12.37
N ILE A 6 1.71 -8.55 -11.61
CA ILE A 6 1.59 -8.81 -10.16
C ILE A 6 1.34 -7.49 -9.41
N ILE A 7 2.09 -6.45 -9.74
CA ILE A 7 1.91 -5.10 -9.16
C ILE A 7 0.49 -4.59 -9.45
N THR A 8 0.00 -4.77 -10.68
CA THR A 8 -1.33 -4.33 -11.10
C THR A 8 -2.43 -5.08 -10.34
N ASP A 9 -2.34 -6.40 -10.21
CA ASP A 9 -3.30 -7.19 -9.43
C ASP A 9 -3.28 -6.78 -7.94
N ALA A 10 -2.09 -6.56 -7.38
CA ALA A 10 -1.95 -6.12 -5.98
C ALA A 10 -2.56 -4.72 -5.75
N MET A 11 -2.34 -3.77 -6.66
CA MET A 11 -2.98 -2.46 -6.64
C MET A 11 -4.50 -2.57 -6.69
N HIS A 12 -5.03 -3.44 -7.57
CA HIS A 12 -6.46 -3.65 -7.71
C HIS A 12 -7.09 -4.20 -6.42
N ARG A 13 -6.48 -5.22 -5.82
CA ARG A 13 -6.95 -5.80 -4.55
C ARG A 13 -6.87 -4.84 -3.38
N LEU A 14 -5.80 -4.04 -3.30
CA LEU A 14 -5.65 -3.05 -2.24
C LEU A 14 -6.75 -1.98 -2.34
N ARG A 15 -7.05 -1.52 -3.55
CA ARG A 15 -8.18 -0.61 -3.80
C ARG A 15 -9.52 -1.23 -3.40
N GLN A 16 -9.78 -2.48 -3.80
CA GLN A 16 -11.01 -3.20 -3.41
C GLN A 16 -11.16 -3.31 -1.89
N LEU A 17 -10.06 -3.53 -1.17
CA LEU A 17 -10.06 -3.55 0.30
C LEU A 17 -10.38 -2.17 0.89
N GLY A 18 -9.80 -1.10 0.33
CA GLY A 18 -10.13 0.27 0.73
C GLY A 18 -11.61 0.58 0.51
N ASP A 19 -12.12 0.32 -0.69
CA ASP A 19 -13.53 0.52 -1.05
C ASP A 19 -14.46 -0.29 -0.13
N TYR A 20 -14.07 -1.52 0.25
CA TYR A 20 -14.83 -2.34 1.21
C TYR A 20 -14.85 -1.74 2.61
N ILE A 21 -13.70 -1.27 3.11
CA ILE A 21 -13.59 -0.64 4.43
C ILE A 21 -14.48 0.60 4.47
N ASP A 22 -14.39 1.48 3.47
CA ASP A 22 -15.19 2.71 3.40
C ASP A 22 -16.70 2.42 3.34
N ALA A 23 -17.10 1.40 2.57
CA ALA A 23 -18.52 1.05 2.42
C ALA A 23 -19.15 0.43 3.67
N HIS A 24 -18.37 -0.19 4.56
CA HIS A 24 -18.88 -0.94 5.71
C HIS A 24 -18.37 -0.42 7.05
N MET A 25 -17.68 0.73 7.09
CA MET A 25 -17.03 1.21 8.33
C MET A 25 -17.99 1.37 9.50
N ASP A 26 -19.25 1.73 9.24
CA ASP A 26 -20.30 1.89 10.26
C ASP A 26 -20.89 0.56 10.76
N GLU A 27 -20.68 -0.53 10.02
CA GLU A 27 -21.16 -1.88 10.34
C GLU A 27 -20.11 -2.71 11.08
N LEU A 28 -18.83 -2.30 11.01
CA LEU A 28 -17.70 -2.99 11.60
C LEU A 28 -17.51 -2.59 13.07
N SER A 29 -17.17 -3.56 13.91
CA SER A 29 -16.66 -3.23 15.24
C SER A 29 -15.31 -2.51 15.14
N THR A 30 -14.97 -1.73 16.16
CA THR A 30 -13.67 -1.04 16.24
C THR A 30 -12.49 -2.00 16.06
N THR A 31 -12.59 -3.23 16.59
CA THR A 31 -11.56 -4.25 16.47
C THR A 31 -11.42 -4.75 15.03
N GLU A 32 -12.52 -4.97 14.33
CA GLU A 32 -12.50 -5.40 12.92
C GLU A 32 -11.96 -4.30 12.02
N LEU A 33 -12.40 -3.05 12.25
CA LEU A 33 -11.93 -1.89 11.51
C LEU A 33 -10.42 -1.68 11.71
N ALA A 34 -9.93 -1.74 12.96
CA ALA A 34 -8.50 -1.63 13.25
C ALA A 34 -7.68 -2.72 12.55
N ARG A 35 -8.18 -3.96 12.53
CA ARG A 35 -7.52 -5.07 11.84
C ARG A 35 -7.46 -4.85 10.33
N LEU A 36 -8.57 -4.44 9.71
CA LEU A 36 -8.64 -4.20 8.28
C LEU A 36 -7.75 -3.02 7.85
N LEU A 37 -7.76 -1.93 8.62
CA LEU A 37 -6.87 -0.79 8.40
C LEU A 37 -5.40 -1.16 8.56
N SER A 38 -5.04 -2.01 9.53
CA SER A 38 -3.68 -2.53 9.68
C SER A 38 -3.25 -3.32 8.45
N VAL A 39 -4.10 -4.25 7.97
CA VAL A 39 -3.81 -5.04 6.77
C VAL A 39 -3.69 -4.16 5.53
N HIS A 40 -4.58 -3.18 5.37
CA HIS A 40 -4.53 -2.23 4.27
C HIS A 40 -3.24 -1.40 4.31
N GLY A 41 -2.86 -0.87 5.49
CA GLY A 41 -1.62 -0.13 5.69
C GLY A 41 -0.37 -0.95 5.36
N GLU A 42 -0.25 -2.16 5.93
CA GLU A 42 0.88 -3.08 5.63
C GLU A 42 1.01 -3.37 4.14
N ASN A 43 -0.10 -3.67 3.46
CA ASN A 43 -0.09 -3.97 2.04
C ASN A 43 0.26 -2.74 1.20
N THR A 44 -0.20 -1.54 1.59
CA THR A 44 0.17 -0.28 0.93
C THR A 44 1.68 -0.07 0.98
N VAL A 45 2.31 -0.29 2.15
CA VAL A 45 3.77 -0.13 2.27
C VAL A 45 4.53 -1.18 1.46
N ARG A 46 4.12 -2.45 1.53
CA ARG A 46 4.74 -3.53 0.72
C ARG A 46 4.65 -3.24 -0.77
N LEU A 47 3.51 -2.71 -1.23
CA LEU A 47 3.32 -2.31 -2.62
C LEU A 47 4.20 -1.13 -3.02
N GLY A 48 4.35 -0.13 -2.15
CA GLY A 48 5.29 0.98 -2.36
C GLY A 48 6.74 0.50 -2.48
N ARG A 49 7.17 -0.48 -1.67
CA ARG A 49 8.48 -1.13 -1.82
C ARG A 49 8.60 -1.86 -3.16
N LEU A 50 7.61 -2.66 -3.53
CA LEU A 50 7.62 -3.40 -4.80
C LEU A 50 7.68 -2.48 -6.03
N LEU A 51 6.95 -1.35 -6.00
CA LEU A 51 7.00 -0.33 -7.05
C LEU A 51 8.39 0.31 -7.15
N ARG A 52 9.02 0.63 -6.02
CA ARG A 52 10.40 1.14 -5.99
C ARG A 52 11.40 0.12 -6.55
N ASP A 53 11.29 -1.14 -6.15
CA ASP A 53 12.18 -2.20 -6.62
C ASP A 53 12.02 -2.45 -8.12
N ALA A 54 10.77 -2.53 -8.62
CA ALA A 54 10.49 -2.67 -10.04
C ALA A 54 11.02 -1.48 -10.85
N HIS A 55 10.92 -0.27 -10.29
CA HIS A 55 11.47 0.94 -10.89
C HIS A 55 13.00 0.90 -11.01
N VAL A 56 13.72 0.57 -9.93
CA VAL A 56 15.18 0.40 -9.94
C VAL A 56 15.61 -0.64 -10.98
N LEU A 57 14.85 -1.74 -11.11
CA LEU A 57 15.11 -2.78 -12.10
C LEU A 57 14.78 -2.36 -13.54
N SER A 58 13.84 -1.44 -13.74
CA SER A 58 13.45 -0.93 -15.07
C SER A 58 14.43 0.07 -15.66
N GLY A 59 15.20 0.78 -14.82
CA GLY A 59 16.17 1.79 -15.24
C GLY A 59 15.54 3.09 -15.79
N GLU A 60 14.22 3.24 -15.74
CA GLU A 60 13.53 4.46 -16.17
C GLU A 60 13.61 5.54 -15.08
N ALA A 61 14.42 6.58 -15.26
CA ALA A 61 14.53 7.68 -14.30
C ALA A 61 13.23 8.52 -14.24
N THR A 62 12.39 8.30 -13.23
CA THR A 62 11.32 9.23 -12.81
C THR A 62 11.51 9.57 -11.33
N ASP A 63 12.66 10.18 -11.05
CA ASP A 63 13.31 10.41 -9.74
C ASP A 63 12.55 11.28 -8.71
N GLY A 64 11.27 11.59 -8.91
CA GLY A 64 10.51 12.48 -8.02
C GLY A 64 9.32 11.86 -7.31
N LEU A 65 8.49 11.13 -8.06
CA LEU A 65 7.16 10.73 -7.59
C LEU A 65 7.21 9.50 -6.67
N LEU A 66 8.01 8.50 -7.04
CA LEU A 66 8.13 7.25 -6.28
C LEU A 66 8.89 7.46 -4.97
N ASP A 67 9.86 8.37 -4.97
CA ASP A 67 10.60 8.76 -3.76
C ASP A 67 9.71 9.52 -2.78
N ALA A 68 8.85 10.43 -3.28
CA ALA A 68 7.84 11.12 -2.48
C ALA A 68 6.79 10.15 -1.93
N LEU A 69 6.33 9.19 -2.73
CA LEU A 69 5.38 8.15 -2.31
C LEU A 69 6.01 7.25 -1.24
N GLY A 70 7.27 6.85 -1.44
CA GLY A 70 8.04 6.07 -0.48
C GLY A 70 8.17 6.76 0.88
N LYS A 71 8.52 8.05 0.89
CA LYS A 71 8.58 8.86 2.12
C LYS A 71 7.23 8.99 2.80
N ALA A 72 6.17 9.27 2.04
CA ALA A 72 4.82 9.38 2.59
C ALA A 72 4.39 8.06 3.27
N LEU A 73 4.74 6.91 2.68
CA LEU A 73 4.44 5.60 3.26
C LEU A 73 5.28 5.29 4.51
N ASP A 74 6.56 5.63 4.52
CA ASP A 74 7.42 5.45 5.69
C ASP A 74 6.97 6.36 6.86
N GLU A 75 6.55 7.59 6.57
CA GLU A 75 5.94 8.51 7.56
C GLU A 75 4.63 7.95 8.12
N LEU A 76 3.76 7.41 7.26
CA LEU A 76 2.49 6.81 7.68
C LEU A 76 2.72 5.59 8.57
N SER A 77 3.69 4.73 8.21
CA SER A 77 4.04 3.54 8.99
C SER A 77 4.59 3.91 10.38
N THR A 78 5.38 4.98 10.45
CA THR A 78 5.89 5.55 11.71
C THR A 78 4.75 6.09 12.58
N GLN A 79 3.81 6.84 11.98
CA GLN A 79 2.66 7.41 12.71
C GLN A 79 1.71 6.33 13.24
N LEU A 80 1.53 5.24 12.49
CA LEU A 80 0.66 4.13 12.86
C LEU A 80 1.32 3.13 13.83
N GLY A 81 2.60 3.30 14.16
CA GLY A 81 3.32 2.42 15.09
C GLY A 81 3.54 1.00 14.57
N ILE A 82 3.47 0.80 13.26
CA ILE A 82 3.63 -0.49 12.61
C ILE A 82 5.11 -0.65 12.23
N ALA A 83 5.82 -1.57 12.87
CA ALA A 83 7.21 -1.88 12.54
C ALA A 83 7.27 -2.67 11.22
N LEU A 84 8.01 -2.13 10.25
CA LEU A 84 8.23 -2.73 8.92
C LEU A 84 9.36 -3.76 8.88
#